data_AF-A0A7J8MD78-F1
#
_entry.id   AF-A0A7J8MD78-F1
#
_cell.length_a   1.000
_cell.length_b   1.000
_cell.length_c   1.000
_cell.angle_alpha   90.00
_cell.angle_beta   90.00
_cell.angle_gamma   90.00
#
_symmetry.space_group_name_H-M   'P 1'
#
loop_
_entity.id
_entity.type
_entity.pdbx_description
1 polymer ?
#
loop_
_entity_poly.entity_id
_entity_poly.type
_entity_poly.pdbx_seq_one_letter_code
_entity_poly.pdbx_strand_id
1 'polypeptide(L)'
;MQSQILRKPRILCLHGFRTSAEILKRQVLRWPAAVLDKLDLVFLDAPYPAQGKSGVERFFDPPYYEWFQATEDFTEYTNFEECLAFIEDNMMKSGPFDGFLGFSQVGFV
;
A
#
# COMPACT_ATOMS: atom_id res chain seq x y z
N MET A 1 1.12 34.70 18.99
CA MET A 1 1.43 33.95 17.75
C MET A 1 1.12 32.49 18.04
N GLN A 2 -0.03 31.97 17.60
CA GLN A 2 -0.36 30.56 17.80
C GLN A 2 0.65 29.74 16.99
N SER A 3 1.43 28.89 17.65
CA SER A 3 2.18 27.84 16.95
C SER A 3 1.15 27.00 16.20
N GLN A 4 1.09 27.12 14.88
CA GLN A 4 0.38 26.13 14.08
C GLN A 4 1.00 24.78 14.45
N ILE A 5 0.22 23.91 15.08
CA ILE A 5 0.61 22.53 15.26
C ILE A 5 0.72 21.97 13.84
N LEU A 6 1.93 21.91 13.31
CA LEU A 6 2.20 21.27 12.02
C LEU A 6 1.75 19.82 12.15
N ARG A 7 0.61 19.50 11.51
CA ARG A 7 0.12 18.12 11.45
C ARG A 7 1.18 17.26 10.76
N LYS A 8 1.35 16.02 11.24
CA LYS A 8 2.25 15.06 10.61
C LYS A 8 1.80 14.84 9.16
N PRO A 9 2.70 14.79 8.16
CA PRO A 9 2.36 14.38 6.82
C PRO A 9 1.69 13.01 6.85
N ARG A 10 0.50 12.93 6.26
CA ARG A 10 -0.30 11.71 6.20
C ARG A 10 0.00 10.98 4.90
N ILE A 11 0.58 9.80 4.99
CA ILE A 11 1.09 9.04 3.85
C ILE A 11 0.22 7.81 3.66
N LEU A 12 -0.31 7.63 2.44
CA LEU A 12 -0.97 6.40 2.05
C LEU A 12 0.10 5.37 1.65
N CYS A 13 0.12 4.23 2.35
CA CYS A 13 1.08 3.16 2.18
C CYS A 13 0.45 1.98 1.42
N LEU A 14 1.00 1.67 0.25
CA LEU A 14 0.48 0.69 -0.69
C LEU A 14 1.48 -0.46 -0.86
N HIS A 15 1.07 -1.68 -0.53
CA HIS A 15 1.95 -2.84 -0.52
C HIS A 15 2.29 -3.33 -1.95
N GLY A 16 3.27 -4.24 -2.07
CA GLY A 16 3.67 -4.80 -3.37
C GLY A 16 2.84 -6.01 -3.81
N PHE A 17 3.14 -6.52 -5.01
CA PHE A 17 2.50 -7.71 -5.58
C PHE A 17 2.49 -8.89 -4.60
N ARG A 18 1.32 -9.49 -4.39
CA ARG A 18 1.13 -10.65 -3.51
C ARG A 18 1.71 -10.45 -2.12
N THR A 19 1.48 -9.28 -1.54
CA THR A 19 1.77 -8.99 -0.12
C THR A 19 0.53 -8.39 0.54
N SER A 20 0.65 -7.75 1.69
CA SER A 20 -0.48 -7.09 2.37
C SER A 20 -0.03 -5.83 3.08
N ALA A 21 -1.00 -5.00 3.45
CA ALA A 21 -0.85 -3.81 4.28
C ALA A 21 -0.10 -4.13 5.58
N GLU A 22 -0.43 -5.24 6.23
CA GLU A 22 0.23 -5.68 7.47
C GLU A 22 1.70 -6.05 7.23
N ILE A 23 2.01 -6.72 6.11
CA ILE A 23 3.41 -7.03 5.76
C ILE A 23 4.20 -5.75 5.51
N LEU A 24 3.67 -4.81 4.73
CA LEU A 24 4.31 -3.51 4.49
C LEU A 24 4.49 -2.74 5.80
N LYS A 25 3.48 -2.75 6.68
CA LYS A 25 3.54 -2.13 8.00
C LYS A 25 4.67 -2.71 8.84
N ARG A 26 4.80 -4.03 8.92
CA ARG A 26 5.92 -4.69 9.61
C ARG A 26 7.28 -4.30 9.04
N GLN A 27 7.37 -4.10 7.73
CA GLN A 27 8.61 -3.66 7.09
C GLN A 27 8.94 -2.20 7.39
N VAL A 28 7.95 -1.29 7.30
CA VAL A 28 8.13 0.16 7.54
C VAL A 28 8.39 0.45 9.01
N LEU A 29 7.75 -0.28 9.93
CA LEU A 29 7.96 -0.10 11.38
C LEU A 29 9.38 -0.50 11.86
N ARG A 30 10.25 -0.99 10.96
CA ARG A 30 11.69 -1.17 11.23
C ARG A 30 12.49 0.11 11.08
N TRP A 31 11.90 1.18 10.55
CA TRP A 31 12.55 2.48 10.43
C TRP A 31 12.82 3.13 11.80
N PRO A 32 13.79 4.04 11.91
CA PRO A 32 14.06 4.73 13.17
C PRO A 32 12.82 5.47 13.69
N ALA A 33 12.59 5.42 15.02
CA ALA A 33 11.48 6.13 15.66
C ALA A 33 11.46 7.63 15.32
N ALA A 34 12.63 8.25 15.21
CA ALA A 34 12.78 9.66 14.80
C ALA A 34 12.20 10.00 13.41
N VAL A 35 11.98 8.99 12.55
CA VAL A 35 11.27 9.10 11.27
C VAL A 35 9.79 8.82 11.47
N LEU A 36 9.45 7.68 12.09
CA LEU A 36 8.06 7.23 12.28
C LEU A 36 7.23 8.25 13.09
N ASP A 37 7.83 8.87 14.12
CA ASP A 37 7.17 9.88 14.95
C ASP A 37 6.80 11.14 14.18
N LYS A 38 7.34 11.35 12.97
CA LYS A 38 7.04 12.50 12.12
C LYS A 38 5.96 12.23 11.08
N LEU A 39 5.52 10.98 10.92
CA LEU A 39 4.58 10.57 9.87
C LEU A 39 3.28 10.06 10.47
N ASP A 40 2.18 10.24 9.73
CA ASP A 40 0.93 9.54 9.94
C ASP A 40 0.76 8.54 8.79
N LEU A 41 0.91 7.24 9.07
CA LEU A 41 0.98 6.20 8.04
C LEU A 41 -0.33 5.41 7.99
N VAL A 42 -0.98 5.38 6.83
CA VAL A 42 -2.21 4.61 6.59
C VAL A 42 -1.90 3.50 5.60
N PHE A 43 -2.03 2.24 6.02
CA PHE A 43 -1.75 1.08 5.18
C PHE A 43 -3.06 0.55 4.57
N LEU A 44 -3.07 0.36 3.26
CA LEU A 44 -4.25 -0.11 2.52
C LEU A 44 -3.95 -1.45 1.86
N ASP A 45 -4.86 -2.42 2.06
CA ASP A 45 -4.84 -3.69 1.34
C ASP A 45 -5.42 -3.49 -0.06
N ALA A 46 -4.81 -4.14 -1.05
CA ALA A 46 -5.32 -4.20 -2.39
C ALA A 46 -6.65 -4.98 -2.45
N PRO A 47 -7.53 -4.67 -3.41
CA PRO A 47 -8.89 -5.23 -3.41
C PRO A 47 -8.97 -6.69 -3.83
N TYR A 48 -7.95 -7.24 -4.50
CA TYR A 48 -7.99 -8.61 -5.04
C TYR A 48 -7.11 -9.57 -4.24
N PRO A 49 -7.64 -10.71 -3.76
CA PRO A 49 -6.81 -11.78 -3.23
C PRO A 49 -5.79 -12.28 -4.26
N ALA A 50 -4.60 -12.63 -3.79
CA ALA A 50 -3.56 -13.20 -4.64
C ALA A 50 -4.01 -14.52 -5.28
N GLN A 51 -3.80 -14.65 -6.59
CA GLN A 51 -4.18 -15.86 -7.34
C GLN A 51 -3.07 -16.91 -7.44
N GLY A 52 -1.88 -16.59 -6.95
CA GLY A 52 -0.75 -17.51 -6.95
C GLY A 52 0.19 -17.30 -5.78
N LYS A 53 1.33 -17.97 -5.84
CA LYS A 53 2.30 -17.95 -4.75
C LYS A 53 2.86 -16.56 -4.51
N SER A 54 2.99 -16.19 -3.25
CA SER A 54 3.74 -15.02 -2.83
C SER A 54 5.22 -15.34 -2.61
N GLY A 55 6.09 -14.44 -3.07
CA GLY A 55 7.53 -14.52 -2.82
C GLY A 55 7.90 -14.41 -1.33
N VAL A 56 6.97 -14.02 -0.47
CA VAL A 56 7.22 -13.80 0.96
C VAL A 56 6.61 -14.88 1.87
N GLU A 57 6.04 -15.95 1.31
CA GLU A 57 5.41 -17.07 2.06
C GLU A 57 6.31 -17.72 3.11
N ARG A 58 7.63 -17.68 2.91
CA ARG A 58 8.59 -18.22 3.89
C ARG A 58 8.77 -17.35 5.13
N PHE A 59 8.31 -16.10 5.09
CA PHE A 59 8.57 -15.09 6.12
C PHE A 59 7.29 -14.53 6.75
N PHE A 60 6.18 -14.53 6.00
CA PHE A 60 4.90 -13.97 6.44
C PHE A 60 3.78 -14.91 6.02
N ASP A 61 2.83 -15.14 6.91
CA ASP A 61 1.61 -15.89 6.62
C ASP A 61 0.64 -15.07 5.75
N PRO A 62 -0.28 -15.71 5.00
CA PRO A 62 -1.37 -15.06 4.29
C PRO A 62 -2.32 -14.29 5.24
N PRO A 63 -3.20 -13.39 4.73
CA PRO A 63 -3.55 -13.18 3.33
C PRO A 63 -2.56 -12.32 2.53
N TYR A 64 -2.57 -12.54 1.22
CA TYR A 64 -1.86 -11.72 0.23
C TYR A 64 -2.84 -11.20 -0.81
N TYR A 65 -2.53 -10.03 -1.35
CA TYR A 65 -3.37 -9.31 -2.28
C TYR A 65 -2.58 -8.78 -3.48
N GLU A 66 -3.31 -8.45 -4.54
CA GLU A 66 -2.83 -7.88 -5.79
C GLU A 66 -3.65 -6.64 -6.13
N TRP A 67 -2.99 -5.58 -6.60
CA TRP A 67 -3.66 -4.34 -7.02
C TRP A 67 -4.45 -4.55 -8.30
N PHE A 68 -3.82 -5.19 -9.27
CA PHE A 68 -4.41 -5.66 -10.51
C PHE A 68 -3.83 -7.04 -10.80
N GLN A 69 -4.53 -7.84 -11.61
CA GLN A 69 -4.14 -9.22 -11.89
C GLN A 69 -3.51 -9.32 -13.27
N ALA A 70 -2.61 -10.27 -13.42
CA ALA A 70 -1.99 -10.59 -14.70
C ALA A 70 -2.04 -12.09 -14.96
N THR A 71 -2.04 -12.49 -16.23
CA THR A 71 -1.84 -13.89 -16.62
C THR A 71 -0.46 -14.39 -16.16
N GLU A 72 -0.27 -15.71 -16.06
CA GLU A 72 1.00 -16.29 -15.55
C GLU A 72 2.22 -15.89 -16.38
N ASP A 73 2.02 -15.62 -17.67
CA ASP A 73 3.02 -15.14 -18.63
C ASP A 73 3.12 -13.60 -18.70
N PHE A 74 2.34 -12.87 -17.88
CA PHE A 74 2.30 -11.41 -17.79
C PHE A 74 1.98 -10.69 -19.11
N THR A 75 1.21 -11.33 -20.00
CA THR A 75 0.83 -10.76 -21.30
C THR A 75 -0.50 -10.01 -21.25
N GLU A 76 -1.42 -10.41 -20.38
CA GLU A 76 -2.70 -9.76 -20.19
C GLU A 76 -2.85 -9.27 -18.75
N TYR A 77 -3.42 -8.07 -18.59
CA TYR A 77 -3.69 -7.42 -17.31
C TYR A 77 -5.19 -7.18 -17.16
N THR A 78 -5.72 -7.44 -15.98
CA THR A 78 -7.13 -7.25 -15.65
C THR A 78 -7.27 -6.45 -14.36
N ASN A 79 -8.40 -5.76 -14.22
CA ASN A 79 -8.77 -5.00 -13.02
C ASN A 79 -7.90 -3.76 -12.70
N PHE A 80 -7.14 -3.26 -13.69
CA PHE A 80 -6.25 -2.10 -13.48
C PHE A 80 -7.03 -0.79 -13.26
N GLU A 81 -8.06 -0.52 -14.06
CA GLU A 81 -8.87 0.70 -13.91
C GLU A 81 -9.68 0.67 -12.62
N GLU A 82 -10.23 -0.49 -12.27
CA GLU A 82 -10.96 -0.71 -11.01
C GLU A 82 -10.05 -0.54 -9.79
N CYS A 83 -8.77 -0.92 -9.91
CA CYS A 83 -7.77 -0.65 -8.89
C CYS A 83 -7.54 0.85 -8.68
N LEU A 84 -7.36 1.61 -9.76
CA LEU A 84 -7.20 3.07 -9.70
C LEU A 84 -8.41 3.71 -9.02
N ALA A 85 -9.61 3.37 -9.49
CA ALA A 85 -10.85 3.85 -8.89
C ALA A 85 -10.96 3.50 -7.40
N PHE A 86 -10.56 2.29 -7.00
CA PHE A 86 -10.55 1.88 -5.59
C PHE A 86 -9.60 2.73 -4.73
N ILE A 87 -8.40 3.04 -5.23
CA ILE A 87 -7.44 3.88 -4.49
C ILE A 87 -7.97 5.31 -4.39
N GLU A 88 -8.46 5.88 -5.48
CA GLU A 88 -9.08 7.21 -5.50
C GLU A 88 -10.24 7.31 -4.50
N ASP A 89 -11.12 6.31 -4.48
CA ASP A 89 -12.23 6.24 -3.53
C ASP A 89 -11.74 6.23 -2.07
N ASN A 90 -10.68 5.48 -1.78
CA ASN A 90 -10.09 5.44 -0.44
C ASN A 90 -9.43 6.76 -0.06
N MET A 91 -8.78 7.43 -1.03
CA MET A 91 -8.20 8.76 -0.84
C MET A 91 -9.28 9.81 -0.53
N MET A 92 -10.40 9.76 -1.24
CA MET A 92 -11.52 10.68 -1.01
C MET A 92 -12.21 10.43 0.33
N LYS A 93 -12.38 9.16 0.74
CA LYS A 93 -13.05 8.78 1.99
C LYS A 93 -12.17 8.99 3.23
N SER A 94 -10.87 8.73 3.12
CA SER A 94 -9.96 8.67 4.28
C SER A 94 -8.92 9.79 4.29
N GLY A 95 -8.84 10.61 3.24
CA GLY A 95 -7.90 11.71 3.12
C GLY A 95 -8.25 12.93 4.00
N PRO A 96 -7.58 14.07 3.79
CA PRO A 96 -6.55 14.30 2.77
C PRO A 96 -5.24 13.56 3.09
N PHE A 97 -4.54 13.12 2.05
CA PHE A 97 -3.20 12.55 2.10
C PHE A 97 -2.19 13.55 1.53
N ASP A 98 -0.99 13.58 2.10
CA ASP A 98 0.11 14.47 1.70
C ASP A 98 1.14 13.79 0.80
N GLY A 99 1.03 12.47 0.62
CA GLY A 99 1.90 11.69 -0.25
C GLY A 99 1.62 10.20 -0.20
N PHE A 100 2.40 9.46 -0.99
CA PHE A 100 2.31 8.01 -1.11
C PHE A 100 3.64 7.35 -0.78
N LEU A 101 3.55 6.15 -0.22
CA LEU A 101 4.65 5.23 -0.07
C LEU A 101 4.23 3.91 -0.72
N GLY A 102 4.98 3.46 -1.71
CA GLY A 102 4.64 2.27 -2.48
C GLY A 102 5.87 1.45 -2.83
N PHE A 103 5.68 0.15 -3.04
CA PHE A 103 6.74 -0.77 -3.47
C PHE A 103 6.28 -1.67 -4.62
N SER A 104 7.15 -1.85 -5.63
CA SER A 104 6.98 -2.80 -6.73
C SER A 104 5.71 -2.55 -7.58
N GLN A 105 4.67 -3.40 -7.50
CA GLN A 105 3.49 -3.35 -8.38
C GLN A 105 2.80 -1.98 -8.42
N VAL A 106 2.74 -1.31 -7.28
CA VAL A 106 2.07 -0.01 -7.19
C VAL A 106 2.85 1.10 -7.90
N GLY A 107 4.07 0.88 -8.38
CA GLY A 107 4.77 1.83 -9.23
C GLY A 107 4.16 2.00 -10.63
N PHE A 108 3.23 1.11 -11.01
CA PHE A 108 2.46 1.21 -12.25
C PHE A 108 1.08 1.83 -12.06
N VAL A 109 0.74 2.19 -10.83
CA VAL A 109 -0.57 2.72 -10.42
C VAL A 109 -0.44 4.22 -10.15
#